data_AF-Q599N7-F1
#
_entry.id   AF-Q599N7-F1
#
_cell.length_a   1.000
_cell.length_b   1.000
_cell.length_c   1.000
_cell.angle_alpha   90.00
_cell.angle_beta   90.00
_cell.angle_gamma   90.00
#
_symmetry.space_group_name_H-M   'P 1'
#
loop_
_entity.id
_entity.type
_entity.pdbx_description
1 polymer ?
#
loop_
_entity_poly.entity_id
_entity_poly.type
_entity_poly.pdbx_seq_one_letter_code
_entity_poly.pdbx_strand_id
1 'polypeptide(L)' 'EVPYWVIKNSWGEDWGEKGYVRVVMGLNACLLSEYPVSAHVPQSLTPGSTASGNSCEACGTVML' A
#
# COMPACT_ATOMS: atom_id res chain seq x y z
N GLU A 1 -0.25 3.51 -23.70
CA GLU A 1 -0.84 2.79 -22.55
C GLU A 1 -0.99 3.79 -21.41
N VAL A 2 -2.12 3.83 -20.71
CA VAL A 2 -2.35 4.81 -19.63
C VAL A 2 -1.98 4.15 -18.29
N PRO A 3 -1.03 4.69 -17.51
CA PRO A 3 -0.67 4.12 -16.22
C PRO A 3 -1.84 4.24 -15.22
N TYR A 4 -2.13 3.17 -14.47
CA TYR A 4 -3.20 3.14 -13.47
C TYR A 4 -2.77 2.48 -12.14
N TRP A 5 -3.36 2.94 -11.04
CA TRP A 5 -3.38 2.28 -9.74
C TRP A 5 -4.46 1.20 -9.72
N VAL A 6 -4.21 0.10 -9.00
CA VAL A 6 -5.22 -0.91 -8.67
C VAL A 6 -5.57 -0.76 -7.20
N ILE A 7 -6.83 -0.46 -6.91
CA ILE A 7 -7.30 -0.19 -5.55
C ILE A 7 -8.30 -1.29 -5.17
N LYS A 8 -8.12 -1.90 -4.01
CA LYS A 8 -9.09 -2.82 -3.43
C LYS A 8 -10.19 -2.04 -2.72
N ASN A 9 -11.45 -2.40 -2.96
CA ASN A 9 -12.59 -1.83 -2.27
C ASN A 9 -13.19 -2.82 -1.27
N SER A 10 -14.05 -2.34 -0.37
CA SER A 10 -14.68 -3.11 0.70
C SER A 10 -16.15 -3.46 0.44
N TRP A 11 -16.63 -3.29 -0.80
CA TRP A 11 -18.04 -3.49 -1.18
C TRP A 11 -18.36 -4.90 -1.70
N GLY A 12 -17.52 -5.89 -1.36
CA GLY A 12 -17.63 -7.26 -1.84
C GLY A 12 -17.02 -7.47 -3.23
N GLU A 13 -16.87 -8.75 -3.59
CA GLU A 13 -16.20 -9.14 -4.84
C GLU A 13 -17.08 -8.92 -6.08
N ASP A 14 -18.41 -8.84 -5.92
CA ASP A 14 -19.34 -8.61 -7.03
C ASP A 14 -19.24 -7.18 -7.60
N TRP A 15 -18.66 -6.25 -6.84
CA TRP A 15 -18.49 -4.87 -7.28
C TRP A 15 -17.22 -4.68 -8.12
N GLY A 16 -17.32 -3.94 -9.22
CA GLY A 16 -16.17 -3.56 -10.04
C GLY A 16 -15.49 -4.77 -10.70
N GLU A 17 -14.16 -4.79 -10.65
CA GLU A 17 -13.33 -5.89 -11.18
C GLU A 17 -12.95 -6.84 -10.05
N LYS A 18 -13.89 -7.70 -9.61
CA LYS A 18 -13.69 -8.63 -8.47
C LYS A 18 -13.40 -7.92 -7.14
N GLY A 19 -14.07 -6.79 -6.89
CA GLY A 19 -13.84 -5.94 -5.72
C GLY A 19 -12.75 -4.88 -5.91
N TYR A 20 -12.19 -4.71 -7.11
CA TYR A 20 -11.14 -3.75 -7.40
C TYR A 20 -11.57 -2.68 -8.41
N VAL A 21 -10.83 -1.56 -8.43
CA VAL A 21 -10.98 -0.48 -9.40
C VAL A 21 -9.62 -0.03 -9.92
N ARG A 22 -9.58 0.40 -11.19
CA ARG A 22 -8.42 1.02 -11.82
C ARG A 22 -8.57 2.54 -11.85
N VAL A 23 -7.59 3.25 -11.33
CA VAL A 23 -7.61 4.72 -11.26
C VAL A 23 -6.36 5.27 -11.94
N VAL A 24 -6.52 6.30 -12.78
CA VAL A 24 -5.40 6.91 -13.53
C VAL A 24 -4.30 7.43 -12.59
N MET A 25 -3.04 7.10 -12.89
CA MET A 25 -1.87 7.60 -12.15
C MET A 25 -1.49 9.01 -12.58
N GLY A 26 -0.82 9.76 -11.70
CA GLY A 26 -0.19 11.05 -12.03
C GLY A 26 -1.11 12.27 -12.03
N LEU A 27 -2.42 12.09 -11.84
CA LEU A 27 -3.39 13.19 -11.83
C LEU A 27 -3.96 13.49 -10.43
N ASN A 28 -3.44 12.86 -9.38
CA ASN A 28 -4.05 12.86 -8.04
C ASN A 28 -5.57 12.62 -8.09
N ALA A 29 -5.99 11.67 -8.95
CA ALA A 29 -7.39 11.35 -9.13
C ALA A 29 -8.00 10.92 -7.79
N CYS A 30 -9.19 11.43 -7.47
CA CYS A 30 -9.90 11.18 -6.21
C CYS A 30 -9.09 11.50 -4.94
N LEU A 31 -8.09 12.42 -5.03
CA LEU A 31 -7.23 12.80 -3.91
C LEU A 31 -6.43 11.63 -3.32
N LEU A 32 -6.13 10.62 -4.14
CA LEU A 32 -5.45 9.39 -3.71
C LEU A 32 -4.09 9.62 -3.05
N SER A 33 -3.40 10.73 -3.35
CA SER A 33 -2.07 11.02 -2.79
C SER A 33 -2.08 11.93 -1.56
N GLU A 34 -3.25 12.36 -1.06
CA GLU A 34 -3.32 13.29 0.08
C GLU A 34 -3.02 12.62 1.43
N TYR A 35 -3.53 11.41 1.68
CA TYR A 35 -3.41 10.74 2.99
C TYR A 35 -2.89 9.30 2.91
N PRO A 36 -1.68 9.07 2.36
CA PRO A 36 -1.08 7.75 2.36
C PRO A 36 -0.54 7.35 3.74
N VAL A 37 -0.96 6.19 4.28
CA VAL A 37 -0.49 5.68 5.59
C VAL A 37 -0.03 4.22 5.52
N SER A 38 1.06 3.89 6.21
CA SER A 38 1.61 2.53 6.25
C SER A 38 1.96 2.13 7.68
N ALA A 39 1.62 0.91 8.07
CA ALA A 39 2.07 0.34 9.33
C ALA A 39 3.52 -0.16 9.19
N HIS A 40 4.42 0.35 10.02
CA HIS A 40 5.75 -0.22 10.14
C HIS A 40 5.68 -1.47 11.03
N VAL A 41 5.96 -2.65 10.46
CA VAL A 41 6.07 -3.90 11.21
C VAL A 41 7.54 -4.12 11.52
N PRO A 42 7.97 -4.03 12.80
CA PRO A 42 9.31 -4.44 13.17
C PRO A 42 9.48 -5.89 12.75
N GLN A 43 10.55 -6.19 12.01
CA GLN A 43 10.88 -7.57 11.72
C GLN A 43 10.98 -8.30 13.06
N SER A 44 10.12 -9.30 13.25
CA SER A 44 10.19 -10.22 14.38
C SER A 44 11.65 -10.65 14.50
N LEU A 45 12.23 -10.53 15.70
CA LEU A 45 13.51 -11.14 16.00
C LEU A 45 13.33 -12.64 15.75
N THR A 46 13.65 -13.10 14.55
CA THR A 46 13.93 -14.51 14.31
C THR A 46 14.92 -14.93 15.39
N PRO A 47 14.70 -16.03 16.13
CA PRO A 47 15.63 -16.48 17.15
C PRO A 47 16.97 -16.83 16.48
N GLY A 48 17.87 -15.85 16.33
CA GLY A 48 19.12 -16.02 15.60
C GLY A 48 19.76 -14.76 15.01
N SER A 49 19.05 -13.63 14.86
CA SER A 49 19.67 -12.39 14.36
C SER A 49 19.78 -11.34 15.46
N THR A 50 21.00 -11.21 16.00
CA THR A 50 21.42 -10.08 16.83
C THR A 50 21.27 -8.79 16.04
N ALA A 51 20.17 -8.07 16.24
CA ALA A 51 19.96 -6.75 15.65
C ALA A 51 20.79 -5.71 16.42
N SER A 52 21.98 -5.39 15.91
CA SER A 52 22.62 -4.09 16.15
C SER A 52 22.57 -3.29 14.86
N GLY A 53 21.92 -2.13 14.86
CA GLY A 53 22.01 -1.18 13.76
C GLY A 53 20.67 -0.62 13.32
N ASN A 54 20.31 0.52 13.91
CA ASN A 54 19.57 1.62 13.30
C ASN A 54 19.48 1.59 11.76
N SER A 55 18.32 1.22 11.21
CA SER A 55 17.97 1.53 9.82
C SER A 55 16.46 1.71 9.65
N CYS A 56 16.05 2.95 9.43
CA CYS A 56 14.69 3.41 9.14
C CYS A 56 14.29 3.24 7.67
N GLU A 57 14.66 2.13 7.04
CA GLU A 57 14.45 1.92 5.60
C GLU A 57 13.51 0.73 5.39
N ALA A 58 12.20 1.00 5.35
CA ALA A 58 11.24 0.10 4.74
C ALA A 58 10.09 0.90 4.11
N CYS A 59 10.28 1.16 2.81
CA CYS A 59 9.30 1.68 1.87
C CYS A 59 7.91 1.03 2.00
N GLY A 60 6.91 1.90 2.18
CA GLY A 60 5.71 1.93 1.34
C GLY A 60 4.81 0.71 1.34
N THR A 61 3.82 0.68 2.21
CA THR A 61 2.50 0.14 1.86
C THR A 61 1.45 1.11 2.35
N VAL A 62 0.98 1.97 1.45
CA VAL A 62 -0.19 2.79 1.71
C VAL A 62 -1.39 1.87 1.85
N MET A 63 -1.89 1.66 3.06
CA MET A 63 -3.21 1.08 3.28
C MET A 63 -4.24 2.19 3.12
N LEU A 64 -5.02 2.09 2.05
CA LEU A 64 -6.34 2.72 1.94
C LEU A 64 -7.40 1.71 2.38
#